data_AF-A0A7W3U4M5-F1
#
_entry.id   AF-A0A7W3U4M5-F1
#
_cell.length_a   1.000
_cell.length_b   1.000
_cell.length_c   1.000
_cell.angle_alpha   90.00
_cell.angle_beta   90.00
_cell.angle_gamma   90.00
#
_symmetry.space_group_name_H-M   'P 1'
#
loop_
_entity.id
_entity.type
_entity.pdbx_description
1 polymer ?
#
loop_
_entity_poly.entity_id
_entity_poly.type
_entity_poly.pdbx_seq_one_letter_code
_entity_poly.pdbx_strand_id
1 'polypeptide(L)' 'MGHGGSDWAEDTLAYLDQPSGDGLIILLNAPNPRGTRAMADLIALLDPDSPYLPRYRAR' A
#
# COMPACT_ATOMS: atom_id res chain seq x y z
N MET A 1 -10.44 5.51 5.42
CA MET A 1 -10.73 6.01 4.05
C MET A 1 -9.45 5.94 3.25
N GLY A 2 -9.48 5.58 1.97
CA GLY A 2 -8.25 5.55 1.18
C GLY A 2 -8.43 5.08 -0.26
N HIS A 3 -7.40 5.31 -1.06
CA HIS A 3 -7.36 4.99 -2.48
C HIS A 3 -5.95 4.50 -2.87
N GLY A 4 -5.88 3.68 -3.91
CA GLY A 4 -4.63 3.24 -4.49
C GLY A 4 -4.74 3.18 -6.01
N GLY A 5 -3.63 3.43 -6.69
CA GLY A 5 -3.52 3.47 -8.14
C GLY A 5 -2.28 2.73 -8.60
N SER A 6 -2.36 2.08 -9.75
CA SER A 6 -1.28 1.25 -10.28
C SER A 6 -1.26 1.37 -11.79
N ASP A 7 -0.07 1.50 -12.37
CA ASP A 7 0.15 1.37 -13.81
C ASP A 7 1.32 0.42 -14.12
N TRP A 8 1.92 0.54 -15.31
CA TRP A 8 3.03 -0.32 -15.74
C TRP A 8 4.38 0.05 -15.10
N ALA A 9 4.50 1.25 -14.53
CA ALA A 9 5.73 1.83 -13.96
C ALA A 9 5.61 2.18 -12.47
N GLU A 10 4.40 2.47 -11.98
CA GLU A 10 4.15 2.92 -10.60
C GLU A 10 3.06 2.15 -9.87
N ASP A 11 3.19 2.13 -8.54
CA ASP A 11 2.16 1.66 -7.62
C ASP A 11 2.05 2.61 -6.43
N THR A 12 0.82 2.98 -6.07
CA THR A 12 0.53 4.03 -5.09
C THR A 12 -0.57 3.61 -4.13
N LEU A 13 -0.43 4.00 -2.87
CA LEU A 13 -1.44 3.80 -1.83
C LEU A 13 -1.47 5.03 -0.92
N ALA A 14 -2.67 5.53 -0.62
CA ALA A 14 -2.89 6.55 0.38
C ALA A 14 -4.14 6.22 1.20
N TYR A 15 -4.00 6.17 2.53
CA TYR A 15 -5.14 5.99 3.42
C TYR A 15 -4.97 6.67 4.78
N LEU A 16 -6.10 6.83 5.45
CA LEU A 16 -6.24 7.28 6.83
C LEU A 16 -7.02 6.21 7.60
N ASP A 17 -6.41 5.69 8.65
CA ASP A 17 -7.07 4.88 9.67
C ASP A 17 -7.82 5.78 10.64
N GLN A 18 -9.15 5.64 10.69
CA GLN A 18 -10.00 6.57 11.45
C GLN A 18 -9.97 6.36 12.96
N PRO A 19 -9.94 5.11 13.49
CA PRO A 19 -9.83 4.86 14.93
C PRO A 19 -8.56 5.46 15.56
N SER A 20 -7.40 5.27 14.94
CA SER A 20 -6.12 5.79 15.43
C SER A 20 -5.87 7.25 15.03
N GLY A 21 -6.39 7.67 13.87
CA GLY A 21 -6.02 8.94 13.23
C GLY A 21 -4.73 8.85 12.42
N ASP A 22 -4.14 7.66 12.28
CA ASP A 22 -2.88 7.46 11.57
C ASP A 22 -3.08 7.45 10.05
N GLY A 23 -2.16 8.08 9.32
CA GLY A 23 -2.20 8.18 7.87
C GLY A 23 -0.92 7.61 7.24
N LEU A 24 -1.09 6.88 6.13
CA LEU A 24 0.03 6.31 5.38
C LEU A 24 -0.11 6.63 3.89
N ILE A 25 0.99 7.09 3.30
CA ILE A 25 1.13 7.33 1.86
C ILE A 25 2.39 6.60 1.39
N ILE A 26 2.24 5.74 0.38
CA ILE A 26 3.34 5.01 -0.25
C ILE A 26 3.31 5.30 -1.76
N LEU A 27 4.45 5.70 -2.30
CA LEU A 27 4.67 5.95 -3.72
C LEU A 27 5.85 5.10 -4.19
N LEU A 28 5.60 4.17 -5.11
CA LEU A 28 6.63 3.29 -5.67
C LEU A 28 6.83 3.56 -7.14
N ASN A 29 8.06 3.91 -7.52
CA ASN A 29 8.51 3.86 -8.90
C ASN A 29 9.06 2.45 -9.19
N ALA A 30 8.15 1.49 -9.33
CA ALA A 30 8.48 0.10 -9.58
C ALA A 30 7.44 -0.54 -10.51
N PRO A 31 7.88 -1.22 -11.58
CA PRO A 31 6.96 -1.89 -12.49
C PRO A 31 6.28 -3.08 -11.82
N ASN A 32 5.05 -3.38 -12.23
CA ASN A 32 4.37 -4.61 -11.84
C ASN A 32 5.11 -5.84 -12.38
N PRO A 33 5.27 -6.94 -11.61
CA PRO A 33 4.74 -7.21 -10.26
C PRO A 33 5.67 -6.81 -9.09
N ARG A 34 6.82 -6.18 -9.35
CA ARG A 34 7.76 -5.78 -8.28
C ARG A 34 7.15 -4.73 -7.36
N GLY A 35 6.36 -3.80 -7.92
CA GLY A 35 5.60 -2.80 -7.16
C GLY A 35 4.69 -3.43 -6.12
N THR A 36 3.81 -4.34 -6.52
CA THR A 36 2.89 -5.05 -5.62
C THR A 36 3.59 -5.73 -4.44
N ARG A 37 4.69 -6.45 -4.71
CA ARG A 37 5.44 -7.15 -3.64
C ARG A 37 6.07 -6.17 -2.66
N ALA A 38 6.72 -5.12 -3.17
CA ALA A 38 7.31 -4.08 -2.34
C ALA A 38 6.25 -3.34 -1.52
N MET A 39 5.07 -3.10 -2.09
CA MET A 39 3.95 -2.49 -1.39
C MET A 39 3.48 -3.35 -0.21
N ALA A 40 3.33 -4.67 -0.40
CA ALA A 40 2.96 -5.58 0.68
C ALA A 40 4.00 -5.59 1.81
N ASP A 41 5.30 -5.60 1.46
CA ASP A 41 6.39 -5.59 2.43
C ASP A 41 6.45 -4.26 3.21
N LEU A 42 6.23 -3.13 2.53
CA LEU A 42 6.22 -1.80 3.15
C LEU A 42 5.03 -1.60 4.08
N ILE A 43 3.83 -2.02 3.67
CA ILE A 43 2.64 -1.94 4.54
C ILE A 43 2.90 -2.79 5.80
N ALA A 44 3.39 -4.03 5.66
CA ALA A 44 3.67 -4.89 6.81
C ALA A 44 4.72 -4.32 7.77
N LEU A 45 5.68 -3.53 7.26
CA LEU A 45 6.70 -2.88 8.07
C LEU A 45 6.18 -1.62 8.79
N LEU A 46 5.34 -0.82 8.12
CA LEU A 46 4.93 0.51 8.59
C LEU A 46 3.62 0.48 9.38
N ASP A 47 2.66 -0.35 8.95
CA ASP A 47 1.35 -0.53 9.57
C ASP A 47 0.91 -2.01 9.44
N PRO A 48 1.36 -2.88 10.38
CA PRO A 48 1.07 -4.31 10.32
C PRO A 48 -0.43 -4.64 10.45
N ASP A 49 -1.22 -3.73 11.04
CA ASP A 49 -2.67 -3.87 11.22
C ASP A 49 -3.46 -3.21 10.08
N SER A 50 -2.77 -2.74 9.03
CA SER A 50 -3.38 -2.05 7.90
C SER A 50 -4.49 -2.87 7.24
N PRO A 51 -5.68 -2.28 6.99
CA PRO A 51 -6.75 -2.94 6.26
C PRO A 51 -6.41 -3.21 4.78
N TYR A 52 -5.33 -2.60 4.27
CA TYR A 52 -4.89 -2.78 2.89
C TYR A 52 -3.89 -3.92 2.72
N LEU A 53 -3.23 -4.37 3.79
CA LEU A 53 -2.23 -5.44 3.72
C LEU A 53 -2.77 -6.75 3.10
N PRO A 54 -3.98 -7.26 3.45
CA PRO A 54 -4.51 -8.48 2.85
C PRO A 54 -4.71 -8.35 1.33
N ARG A 55 -5.11 -7.16 0.85
CA ARG A 55 -5.33 -6.89 -0.58
C ARG A 55 -4.04 -6.99 -1.38
N TYR A 56 -2.94 -6.44 -0.87
CA TYR A 56 -1.64 -6.48 -1.56
C TYR A 56 -0.96 -7.84 -1.47
N ARG A 57 -1.24 -8.64 -0.43
CA ARG A 57 -0.78 -10.04 -0.38
C ARG A 57 -1.49 -10.98 -1.34
N ALA A 58 -2.71 -10.63 -1.76
CA ALA A 58 -3.53 -11.45 -2.67
C ALA A 58 -3.30 -11.13 -4.16
N ARG A 59 -2.56 -10.08 -4.49
CA ARG A 59 -2.19 -9.67 -5.85
C ARG A 59 -0.82 -10.21 -6.24
#